data_AF-A0A8H6HZ36-F1
#
_entry.id   AF-A0A8H6HZ36-F1
#
_cell.length_a   1.000
_cell.length_b   1.000
_cell.length_c   1.000
_cell.angle_alpha   90.00
_cell.angle_beta   90.00
_cell.angle_gamma   90.00
#
_symmetry.space_group_name_H-M   'P 1'
#
loop_
_entity.id
_entity.type
_entity.pdbx_description
1 polymer ?
#
loop_
_entity_poly.entity_id
_entity_poly.type
_entity_poly.pdbx_seq_one_letter_code
_entity_poly.pdbx_strand_id
1 'polypeptide(L)'
;MDEWIGHYKDTVDNILYRSNVHTCYYKRDVISNGVRTQHVFGKGCLNKDHVCTGRFPRKQFKSTVIDSDGHINLKKNESWINTVNEVMVYLFGCNTDCTCLSSGTAVKASAGYIADYISKFGLKTYQIFSSIYDVFERNPDIIDESKDETDAARKLILKMANSLTSKIEIGGPMAAMYLLGHPDHYSSHEFVALYWRTYVVYVLNQWEMAAEASDANADMDVDMDTTRAEASFEVPDDEAEHEDGDGDEPDHTPKEADSIVVSRTYGRILSKSSVDDYMMRPEDLDAVCLYDWIQCSVRKLVVGIKKPSPSLLLYMKGHPLRETHRVLYDVGRMKHIVPNILGAYIPRADGDDRNYYCCTMLTLFAPWRAATDLRSSAEDWASAFDRYSFAPRHLKIIQNLMIRHECYDSRDDYHAQLKNQAILGPTTKETNFPTRTTYSIWMSMLTGT
;
A
#
# COMPACT_ATOMS: atom_id res chain seq x y z
N MET A 1 23.03 42.44 -0.81
CA MET A 1 21.79 41.63 -0.81
C MET A 1 21.01 41.85 -2.11
N ASP A 2 20.84 43.10 -2.54
CA ASP A 2 20.13 43.42 -3.79
C ASP A 2 20.78 42.84 -5.05
N GLU A 3 22.13 42.84 -5.13
CA GLU A 3 22.86 42.22 -6.23
C GLU A 3 22.62 40.70 -6.33
N TRP A 4 22.60 40.00 -5.20
CA TRP A 4 22.29 38.58 -5.14
C TRP A 4 20.84 38.30 -5.56
N ILE A 5 19.88 39.12 -5.11
CA ILE A 5 18.47 38.99 -5.50
C ILE A 5 18.31 39.19 -7.02
N GLY A 6 19.04 40.15 -7.59
CA GLY A 6 19.08 40.36 -9.04
C GLY A 6 19.60 39.14 -9.79
N HIS A 7 20.72 38.57 -9.35
CA HIS A 7 21.30 37.37 -9.95
C HIS A 7 20.41 36.13 -9.80
N TYR A 8 19.79 35.95 -8.63
CA TYR A 8 18.82 34.88 -8.36
C TYR A 8 17.66 34.93 -9.36
N LYS A 9 17.06 36.10 -9.55
CA LYS A 9 15.94 36.30 -10.47
C LYS A 9 16.33 36.05 -11.92
N ASP A 10 17.46 36.58 -12.36
CA ASP A 10 17.98 36.34 -13.73
C ASP A 10 18.24 34.85 -13.97
N THR A 11 18.79 34.15 -12.98
CA THR A 11 19.04 32.71 -13.05
C THR A 11 17.73 31.92 -13.14
N VAL A 12 16.76 32.22 -12.28
CA VAL A 12 15.43 31.58 -12.32
C VAL A 12 14.77 31.81 -13.67
N ASP A 13 14.73 33.05 -14.17
CA ASP A 13 14.14 33.37 -15.47
C ASP A 13 14.82 32.61 -16.62
N ASN A 14 16.15 32.50 -16.58
CA ASN A 14 16.92 31.74 -17.57
C ASN A 14 16.54 30.25 -17.57
N ILE A 15 16.42 29.64 -16.39
CA ILE A 15 16.03 28.24 -16.23
C ILE A 15 14.59 28.03 -16.68
N LEU A 16 13.65 28.88 -16.23
CA LEU A 16 12.24 28.81 -16.61
C LEU A 16 12.09 28.83 -18.13
N TYR A 17 12.77 29.76 -18.79
CA TYR A 17 12.71 29.90 -20.25
C TYR A 17 13.29 28.69 -20.98
N ARG A 18 14.41 28.15 -20.51
CA ARG A 18 15.13 27.06 -21.21
C ARG A 18 14.54 25.68 -20.95
N SER A 19 13.97 25.46 -19.77
CA SER A 19 13.62 24.11 -19.30
C SER A 19 12.13 23.90 -19.04
N ASN A 20 11.35 24.96 -18.79
CA ASN A 20 9.97 24.81 -18.31
C ASN A 20 8.92 25.16 -19.36
N VAL A 21 9.32 25.76 -20.48
CA VAL A 21 8.44 26.02 -21.62
C VAL A 21 8.21 24.72 -22.38
N HIS A 22 6.98 24.20 -22.30
CA HIS A 22 6.60 22.99 -23.00
C HIS A 22 6.41 23.26 -24.49
N THR A 23 7.02 22.42 -25.32
CA THR A 23 6.79 22.40 -26.77
C THR A 23 6.30 21.02 -27.16
N CYS A 24 5.09 20.94 -27.73
CA CYS A 24 4.53 19.67 -28.16
C CYS A 24 5.30 19.08 -29.35
N TYR A 25 5.59 17.78 -29.31
CA TYR A 25 6.17 17.05 -30.44
C TYR A 25 5.68 15.60 -30.51
N TYR A 26 5.63 15.05 -31.73
CA TYR A 26 5.33 13.64 -31.96
C TYR A 26 6.52 12.76 -31.59
N LYS A 27 6.22 11.52 -31.21
CA LYS A 27 7.22 10.47 -31.14
C LYS A 27 7.82 10.29 -32.54
N ARG A 28 9.07 10.71 -32.73
CA ARG A 28 9.81 10.49 -33.98
C ARG A 28 10.52 9.15 -33.88
N ASP A 29 10.25 8.25 -34.83
CA ASP A 29 11.11 7.09 -35.06
C ASP A 29 12.42 7.58 -35.67
N VAL A 30 13.56 7.19 -35.10
CA VAL A 30 14.87 7.47 -35.70
C VAL A 30 15.30 6.25 -36.48
N ILE A 31 15.52 6.42 -37.78
CA ILE A 31 16.14 5.38 -38.60
C ILE A 31 17.64 5.67 -38.62
N SER A 32 18.42 4.82 -37.97
CA SER A 32 19.89 4.85 -38.01
C SER A 32 20.38 3.55 -38.65
N ASN A 33 21.15 3.64 -39.74
CA ASN A 33 21.70 2.48 -40.46
C ASN A 33 20.67 1.40 -40.85
N GLY A 34 19.45 1.80 -41.23
CA GLY A 34 18.38 0.87 -41.59
C GLY A 34 17.73 0.14 -40.41
N VAL A 35 18.15 0.41 -39.18
CA VAL A 35 17.55 -0.12 -37.95
C VAL A 35 16.72 0.99 -37.30
N ARG A 36 15.44 0.69 -37.02
CA ARG A 36 14.58 1.57 -36.20
C ARG A 36 15.15 1.59 -34.78
N THR A 37 15.71 2.72 -34.37
CA THR A 37 16.20 2.95 -33.01
C THR A 37 15.35 4.03 -32.34
N GLN A 38 15.07 3.87 -31.05
CA GLN A 38 14.37 4.92 -30.29
C GLN A 38 15.25 6.19 -30.28
N HIS A 39 14.63 7.36 -30.52
CA HIS A 39 15.28 8.65 -30.28
C HIS A 39 15.81 8.69 -28.83
N VAL A 40 17.03 9.19 -28.63
CA VAL A 40 17.71 9.25 -27.31
C VAL A 40 16.86 10.00 -26.27
N PHE A 41 16.04 10.95 -26.72
CA PHE A 41 15.05 11.69 -25.91
C PHE A 41 13.62 11.23 -26.24
N GLY A 42 13.31 9.99 -25.86
CA GLY A 42 12.13 9.24 -26.24
C GLY A 42 10.76 9.87 -25.93
N LYS A 43 9.72 9.22 -26.46
CA LYS A 43 8.27 9.45 -26.28
C LYS A 43 7.85 10.92 -26.45
N GLY A 44 7.47 11.30 -27.67
CA GLY A 44 6.76 12.57 -27.86
C GLY A 44 5.49 12.65 -27.01
N CYS A 45 5.09 13.86 -26.63
CA CYS A 45 3.95 14.07 -25.74
C CYS A 45 2.59 14.01 -26.47
N LEU A 46 2.55 14.05 -27.79
CA LEU A 46 1.28 13.99 -28.53
C LEU A 46 0.82 12.54 -28.68
N ASN A 47 -0.41 12.26 -28.25
CA ASN A 47 -1.08 10.98 -28.51
C ASN A 47 -1.63 10.91 -29.96
N LYS A 48 -2.26 9.78 -30.31
CA LYS A 48 -2.87 9.56 -31.64
C LYS A 48 -3.93 10.60 -31.98
N ASP A 49 -4.62 11.14 -30.98
CA ASP A 49 -5.69 12.14 -31.12
C ASP A 49 -5.17 13.59 -31.08
N HIS A 50 -3.86 13.79 -31.20
CA HIS A 50 -3.20 15.11 -31.15
C HIS A 50 -3.36 15.84 -29.80
N VAL A 51 -3.69 15.12 -28.73
CA VAL A 51 -3.77 15.62 -27.36
C VAL A 51 -2.42 15.44 -26.67
N CYS A 52 -1.94 16.50 -26.01
CA CYS A 52 -0.72 16.45 -25.22
C CYS A 52 -0.94 15.63 -23.95
N THR A 53 -0.21 14.53 -23.79
CA THR A 53 -0.20 13.69 -22.58
C THR A 53 0.32 14.44 -21.35
N GLY A 54 1.13 15.49 -21.56
CA GLY A 54 1.54 16.46 -20.54
C GLY A 54 0.45 17.48 -20.17
N ARG A 55 -0.75 17.37 -20.76
CA ARG A 55 -1.94 18.20 -20.47
C ARG A 55 -1.75 19.69 -20.74
N PHE A 56 -0.97 20.01 -21.77
CA PHE A 56 -0.83 21.36 -22.29
C PHE A 56 -1.84 21.63 -23.41
N PRO A 57 -2.38 22.86 -23.53
CA PRO A 57 -2.15 24.02 -22.66
C PRO A 57 -2.85 23.90 -21.29
N ARG A 58 -2.20 24.39 -20.22
CA ARG A 58 -2.76 24.43 -18.87
C ARG A 58 -3.82 25.53 -18.77
N LYS A 59 -4.84 25.30 -17.92
CA LYS A 59 -5.87 26.30 -17.60
C LYS A 59 -5.25 27.53 -16.93
N GLN A 60 -5.60 28.72 -17.39
CA GLN A 60 -5.13 29.99 -16.84
C GLN A 60 -6.08 30.51 -15.75
N PHE A 61 -5.51 31.14 -14.73
CA PHE A 61 -6.23 31.79 -13.64
C PHE A 61 -5.64 33.18 -13.41
N LYS A 62 -6.43 34.23 -13.61
CA LYS A 62 -5.94 35.63 -13.47
C LYS A 62 -5.58 36.01 -12.04
N SER A 63 -6.18 35.33 -11.06
CA SER A 63 -5.96 35.47 -9.63
C SER A 63 -6.06 34.11 -8.96
N THR A 64 -5.45 33.96 -7.79
CA THR A 64 -5.61 32.74 -6.98
C THR A 64 -7.04 32.63 -6.49
N VAL A 65 -7.69 31.49 -6.75
CA VAL A 65 -9.09 31.24 -6.35
C VAL A 65 -9.21 29.87 -5.66
N ILE A 66 -10.20 29.76 -4.79
CA ILE A 66 -10.55 28.51 -4.12
C ILE A 66 -11.88 28.05 -4.69
N ASP A 67 -11.90 26.84 -5.24
CA ASP A 67 -13.11 26.24 -5.80
C ASP A 67 -14.05 25.73 -4.68
N SER A 68 -15.28 25.37 -5.03
CA SER A 68 -16.28 24.83 -4.08
C SER A 68 -15.78 23.60 -3.33
N ASP A 69 -14.89 22.82 -3.94
CA ASP A 69 -14.32 21.59 -3.39
C ASP A 69 -13.06 21.84 -2.54
N GLY A 70 -12.73 23.12 -2.29
CA GLY A 70 -11.54 23.53 -1.53
C GLY A 70 -10.23 23.40 -2.30
N HIS A 71 -10.26 23.23 -3.63
CA HIS A 71 -9.05 23.21 -4.44
C HIS A 71 -8.52 24.64 -4.65
N ILE A 72 -7.22 24.86 -4.42
CA ILE A 72 -6.58 26.16 -4.62
C ILE A 72 -5.98 26.21 -6.02
N ASN A 73 -6.64 26.95 -6.90
CA ASN A 73 -6.10 27.29 -8.21
C ASN A 73 -5.22 28.54 -8.09
N LEU A 74 -3.91 28.36 -8.13
CA LEU A 74 -2.96 29.48 -8.09
C LEU A 74 -3.06 30.33 -9.36
N LYS A 75 -2.83 31.64 -9.20
CA LYS A 75 -2.69 32.57 -10.33
C LYS A 75 -1.71 31.99 -11.36
N LYS A 76 -2.18 31.85 -12.59
CA LYS A 76 -1.44 31.25 -13.71
C LYS A 76 -1.77 32.00 -14.99
N ASN A 77 -0.81 32.79 -15.47
CA ASN A 77 -0.96 33.56 -16.70
C ASN A 77 -0.36 32.86 -17.93
N GLU A 78 0.52 31.88 -17.73
CA GLU A 78 1.17 31.15 -18.83
C GLU A 78 0.70 29.71 -18.92
N SER A 79 0.08 29.36 -20.05
CA SER A 79 -0.53 28.05 -20.27
C SER A 79 0.48 26.97 -20.69
N TRP A 80 1.65 27.37 -21.21
CA TRP A 80 2.70 26.47 -21.72
C TRP A 80 3.83 26.21 -20.73
N ILE A 81 3.73 26.74 -19.52
CA ILE A 81 4.69 26.49 -18.42
C ILE A 81 3.94 25.72 -17.33
N ASN A 82 4.62 24.87 -16.57
CA ASN A 82 4.05 24.27 -15.37
C ASN A 82 3.76 25.33 -14.29
N THR A 83 3.12 24.95 -13.20
CA THR A 83 3.10 25.80 -12.00
C THR A 83 4.45 25.64 -11.31
N VAL A 84 5.11 26.73 -10.95
CA VAL A 84 6.52 26.71 -10.52
C VAL A 84 6.71 27.34 -9.16
N ASN A 85 7.77 26.95 -8.47
CA ASN A 85 8.28 27.61 -7.28
C ASN A 85 9.71 28.09 -7.58
N GLU A 86 9.95 29.41 -7.47
CA GLU A 86 11.23 30.02 -7.85
C GLU A 86 12.42 29.41 -7.09
N VAL A 87 12.24 29.05 -5.81
CA VAL A 87 13.29 28.44 -4.99
C VAL A 87 13.62 27.04 -5.50
N MET A 88 12.61 26.22 -5.80
CA MET A 88 12.81 24.87 -6.34
C MET A 88 13.46 24.91 -7.73
N VAL A 89 13.03 25.83 -8.60
CA VAL A 89 13.62 26.01 -9.93
C VAL A 89 15.10 26.38 -9.81
N TYR A 90 15.44 27.32 -8.92
CA TYR A 90 16.83 27.72 -8.69
C TYR A 90 17.69 26.58 -8.13
N LEU A 91 17.16 25.82 -7.16
CA LEU A 91 17.91 24.75 -6.49
C LEU A 91 18.10 23.51 -7.37
N PHE A 92 17.07 23.12 -8.13
CA PHE A 92 17.11 21.89 -8.93
C PHE A 92 17.61 22.12 -10.37
N GLY A 93 17.49 23.35 -10.90
CA GLY A 93 17.93 23.66 -12.25
C GLY A 93 17.20 22.88 -13.35
N CYS A 94 15.97 22.44 -13.08
CA CYS A 94 15.21 21.56 -13.98
C CYS A 94 13.71 21.90 -14.02
N ASN A 95 12.96 21.20 -14.87
CA ASN A 95 11.52 21.37 -14.99
C ASN A 95 10.80 20.83 -13.77
N THR A 96 10.16 21.74 -13.02
CA THR A 96 9.38 21.44 -11.83
C THR A 96 7.90 21.70 -12.11
N ASP A 97 7.03 20.77 -11.69
CA ASP A 97 5.58 20.98 -11.64
C ASP A 97 5.11 20.99 -10.19
N CYS A 98 4.80 22.17 -9.67
CA CYS A 98 4.40 22.40 -8.29
C CYS A 98 2.89 22.49 -8.20
N THR A 99 2.26 21.56 -7.47
CA THR A 99 0.83 21.59 -7.19
C THR A 99 0.59 21.88 -5.71
N CYS A 100 -0.34 22.79 -5.41
CA CYS A 100 -0.72 23.12 -4.05
C CYS A 100 -1.69 22.05 -3.52
N LEU A 101 -1.29 21.34 -2.45
CA LEU A 101 -2.07 20.26 -1.82
C LEU A 101 -2.67 20.75 -0.50
N SER A 102 -3.67 21.63 -0.54
CA SER A 102 -4.15 22.32 0.67
C SER A 102 -5.52 21.90 1.21
N SER A 103 -6.34 21.11 0.50
CA SER A 103 -7.51 20.44 1.11
C SER A 103 -8.21 19.44 0.18
N GLY A 104 -8.98 18.54 0.80
CA GLY A 104 -10.02 17.74 0.15
C GLY A 104 -9.52 16.54 -0.66
N THR A 105 -10.32 16.17 -1.65
CA THR A 105 -10.15 15.04 -2.58
C THR A 105 -8.80 15.06 -3.28
N ALA A 106 -8.25 16.23 -3.63
CA ALA A 106 -6.97 16.34 -4.34
C ALA A 106 -5.77 15.83 -3.52
N VAL A 107 -5.77 16.07 -2.20
CA VAL A 107 -4.71 15.57 -1.30
C VAL A 107 -4.82 14.07 -1.15
N LYS A 108 -6.04 13.56 -0.97
CA LYS A 108 -6.34 12.13 -0.86
C LYS A 108 -5.93 11.37 -2.13
N ALA A 109 -6.34 11.87 -3.30
CA ALA A 109 -5.95 11.35 -4.61
C ALA A 109 -4.43 11.33 -4.81
N SER A 110 -3.75 12.43 -4.47
CA SER A 110 -2.30 12.55 -4.61
C SER A 110 -1.57 11.60 -3.66
N ALA A 111 -2.04 11.46 -2.42
CA ALA A 111 -1.48 10.52 -1.45
C ALA A 111 -1.61 9.07 -1.92
N GLY A 112 -2.77 8.67 -2.44
CA GLY A 112 -2.98 7.34 -3.03
C GLY A 112 -2.04 7.09 -4.22
N TYR A 113 -1.97 8.05 -5.15
CA TYR A 113 -1.08 7.95 -6.32
C TYR A 113 0.40 7.84 -5.95
N ILE A 114 0.87 8.66 -5.01
CA ILE A 114 2.26 8.62 -4.52
C ILE A 114 2.52 7.30 -3.81
N ALA A 115 1.61 6.84 -2.96
CA ALA A 115 1.74 5.57 -2.25
C ALA A 115 1.89 4.40 -3.24
N ASP A 116 1.08 4.34 -4.30
CA ASP A 116 1.20 3.29 -5.32
C ASP A 116 2.53 3.37 -6.08
N TYR A 117 3.01 4.58 -6.35
CA TYR A 117 4.31 4.76 -6.99
C TYR A 117 5.45 4.25 -6.09
N ILE A 118 5.39 4.53 -4.79
CA ILE A 118 6.38 4.07 -3.80
C ILE A 118 6.24 2.57 -3.51
N SER A 119 5.06 1.97 -3.62
CA SER A 119 4.90 0.53 -3.40
C SER A 119 5.25 -0.33 -4.62
N LYS A 120 5.47 0.28 -5.80
CA LYS A 120 5.83 -0.43 -7.05
C LYS A 120 7.27 -0.94 -7.12
N PHE A 121 8.11 -0.65 -6.12
CA PHE A 121 9.54 -0.99 -6.15
C PHE A 121 9.86 -2.47 -5.89
N GLY A 122 8.86 -3.32 -5.59
CA GLY A 122 9.04 -4.76 -5.37
C GLY A 122 8.72 -5.62 -6.60
N LEU A 123 9.45 -6.72 -6.79
CA LEU A 123 9.03 -7.77 -7.70
C LEU A 123 7.67 -8.31 -7.27
N LYS A 124 6.74 -8.44 -8.22
CA LYS A 124 5.46 -9.09 -7.93
C LYS A 124 5.71 -10.55 -7.56
N THR A 125 4.91 -11.11 -6.66
CA THR A 125 5.11 -12.45 -6.11
C THR A 125 5.22 -13.53 -7.21
N TYR A 126 4.41 -13.45 -8.27
CA TYR A 126 4.50 -14.38 -9.40
C TYR A 126 5.84 -14.27 -10.15
N GLN A 127 6.44 -13.08 -10.25
CA GLN A 127 7.76 -12.90 -10.87
C GLN A 127 8.85 -13.54 -10.01
N ILE A 128 8.72 -13.46 -8.68
CA ILE A 128 9.62 -14.13 -7.74
C ILE A 128 9.52 -15.64 -7.93
N PHE A 129 8.30 -16.20 -7.90
CA PHE A 129 8.08 -17.63 -8.06
C PHE A 129 8.53 -18.16 -9.43
N SER A 130 8.21 -17.45 -10.52
CA SER A 130 8.69 -17.80 -11.86
C SER A 130 10.23 -17.80 -11.92
N SER A 131 10.89 -16.81 -11.33
CA SER A 131 12.36 -16.76 -11.31
C SER A 131 12.98 -17.91 -10.51
N ILE A 132 12.35 -18.30 -9.41
CA ILE A 132 12.77 -19.43 -8.57
C ILE A 132 12.55 -20.74 -9.34
N TYR A 133 11.39 -20.89 -9.97
CA TYR A 133 11.03 -22.05 -10.77
C TYR A 133 11.99 -22.26 -11.95
N ASP A 134 12.28 -21.20 -12.71
CA ASP A 134 13.24 -21.23 -13.82
C ASP A 134 14.64 -21.69 -13.36
N VAL A 135 15.08 -21.23 -12.18
CA VAL A 135 16.38 -21.64 -11.61
C VAL A 135 16.33 -23.11 -11.19
N PHE A 136 15.22 -23.58 -10.65
CA PHE A 136 15.05 -24.98 -10.26
C PHE A 136 15.08 -25.92 -11.48
N GLU A 137 14.31 -25.62 -12.53
CA GLU A 137 14.27 -26.43 -13.76
C GLU A 137 15.60 -26.48 -14.50
N ARG A 138 16.37 -25.38 -14.50
CA ARG A 138 17.67 -25.32 -15.18
C ARG A 138 18.80 -26.00 -14.42
N ASN A 139 18.55 -26.44 -13.19
CA ASN A 139 19.58 -26.99 -12.31
C ASN A 139 19.11 -28.27 -11.60
N PRO A 140 18.61 -29.30 -12.33
CA PRO A 140 18.10 -30.52 -11.72
C PRO A 140 19.19 -31.30 -10.97
N ASP A 141 20.42 -31.26 -11.48
CA ASP A 141 21.52 -32.10 -11.01
C ASP A 141 22.40 -31.45 -9.92
N ILE A 142 22.11 -30.21 -9.49
CA ILE A 142 22.92 -29.52 -8.45
C ILE A 142 22.97 -30.32 -7.16
N ILE A 143 21.88 -31.00 -6.82
CA ILE A 143 21.77 -31.79 -5.60
C ILE A 143 22.59 -33.08 -5.74
N ASP A 144 22.56 -33.71 -6.93
CA ASP A 144 23.18 -35.01 -7.21
C ASP A 144 24.69 -34.91 -7.48
N GLU A 145 25.15 -33.79 -8.05
CA GLU A 145 26.58 -33.54 -8.32
C GLU A 145 27.37 -33.05 -7.08
N SER A 146 26.67 -32.61 -6.03
CA SER A 146 27.32 -32.11 -4.82
C SER A 146 27.68 -33.27 -3.88
N LYS A 147 28.90 -33.24 -3.31
CA LYS A 147 29.30 -34.20 -2.27
C LYS A 147 28.67 -33.91 -0.90
N ASP A 148 28.04 -32.76 -0.74
CA ASP A 148 27.44 -32.25 0.51
C ASP A 148 26.16 -31.50 0.16
N GLU A 149 25.02 -32.02 0.62
CA GLU A 149 23.68 -31.44 0.43
C GLU A 149 23.63 -29.97 0.87
N THR A 150 24.41 -29.61 1.89
CA THR A 150 24.47 -28.23 2.42
C THR A 150 25.11 -27.28 1.40
N ASP A 151 26.10 -27.74 0.64
CA ASP A 151 26.77 -26.96 -0.40
C ASP A 151 25.89 -26.85 -1.65
N ALA A 152 25.18 -27.92 -2.03
CA ALA A 152 24.14 -27.86 -3.07
C ALA A 152 23.06 -26.84 -2.75
N ALA A 153 22.49 -26.89 -1.55
CA ALA A 153 21.45 -25.96 -1.12
C ALA A 153 21.95 -24.51 -1.16
N ARG A 154 23.18 -24.25 -0.71
CA ARG A 154 23.78 -22.91 -0.76
C ARG A 154 23.94 -22.42 -2.20
N LYS A 155 24.42 -23.27 -3.11
CA LYS A 155 24.57 -22.92 -4.54
C LYS A 155 23.24 -22.64 -5.21
N LEU A 156 22.22 -23.42 -4.91
CA LEU A 156 20.86 -23.22 -5.44
C LEU A 156 20.28 -21.88 -4.98
N ILE A 157 20.36 -21.58 -3.68
CA ILE A 157 19.90 -20.30 -3.11
C ILE A 157 20.66 -19.13 -3.73
N LEU A 158 21.98 -19.25 -3.92
CA LEU A 158 22.79 -18.20 -4.52
C LEU A 158 22.41 -17.93 -5.99
N LYS A 159 22.11 -18.99 -6.75
CA LYS A 159 21.58 -18.85 -8.12
C LYS A 159 20.22 -18.16 -8.14
N MET A 160 19.32 -18.51 -7.22
CA MET A 160 18.01 -17.85 -7.07
C MET A 160 18.18 -16.36 -6.71
N ALA A 161 19.04 -16.05 -5.73
CA ALA A 161 19.32 -14.68 -5.32
C ALA A 161 19.90 -13.82 -6.45
N ASN A 162 20.83 -14.36 -7.23
CA ASN A 162 21.42 -13.66 -8.38
C ASN A 162 20.38 -13.40 -9.49
N SER A 163 19.51 -14.37 -9.78
CA SER A 163 18.41 -14.23 -10.74
C SER A 163 17.42 -13.14 -10.32
N LEU A 164 17.06 -13.10 -9.03
CA LEU A 164 16.17 -12.07 -8.49
C LEU A 164 16.82 -10.69 -8.51
N THR A 165 18.10 -10.60 -8.13
CA THR A 165 18.84 -9.31 -8.09
C THR A 165 18.94 -8.69 -9.48
N SER A 166 19.12 -9.49 -10.54
CA SER A 166 19.15 -8.97 -11.91
C SER A 166 17.82 -8.40 -12.42
N LYS A 167 16.71 -8.71 -11.73
CA LYS A 167 15.37 -8.22 -12.09
C LYS A 167 14.94 -6.98 -11.31
N ILE A 168 15.77 -6.50 -10.39
CA ILE A 168 15.50 -5.32 -9.58
C ILE A 168 16.37 -4.16 -10.08
N GLU A 169 15.72 -3.13 -10.63
CA GLU A 169 16.38 -1.86 -10.92
C GLU A 169 16.13 -0.87 -9.79
N ILE A 170 17.19 -0.25 -9.29
CA ILE A 170 17.10 0.83 -8.30
C ILE A 170 17.43 2.17 -8.96
N GLY A 171 16.68 3.21 -8.60
CA GLY A 171 16.98 4.56 -9.09
C GLY A 171 18.36 5.03 -8.62
N GLY A 172 19.12 5.65 -9.52
CA GLY A 172 20.46 6.20 -9.20
C GLY A 172 20.50 7.05 -7.92
N PRO A 173 19.53 7.95 -7.66
CA PRO A 173 19.45 8.70 -6.40
C PRO A 173 19.30 7.81 -5.15
N MET A 174 18.51 6.73 -5.24
CA MET A 174 18.32 5.77 -4.14
C MET A 174 19.61 4.99 -3.87
N ALA A 175 20.31 4.57 -4.93
CA ALA A 175 21.62 3.94 -4.81
C ALA A 175 22.65 4.88 -4.15
N ALA A 176 22.68 6.15 -4.56
CA ALA A 176 23.56 7.16 -3.96
C ALA A 176 23.26 7.39 -2.48
N MET A 177 21.97 7.52 -2.09
CA MET A 177 21.56 7.64 -0.70
C MET A 177 22.03 6.46 0.14
N TYR A 178 21.88 5.24 -0.37
CA TYR A 178 22.33 4.02 0.29
C TYR A 178 23.86 3.99 0.46
N LEU A 179 24.62 4.33 -0.60
CA LEU A 179 26.09 4.37 -0.56
C LEU A 179 26.63 5.45 0.40
N LEU A 180 25.89 6.54 0.58
CA LEU A 180 26.23 7.62 1.53
C LEU A 180 25.82 7.29 2.97
N GLY A 181 25.22 6.14 3.23
CA GLY A 181 24.78 5.73 4.57
C GLY A 181 23.59 6.53 5.09
N HIS A 182 22.80 7.15 4.20
CA HIS A 182 21.56 7.80 4.59
C HIS A 182 20.46 6.77 4.86
N PRO A 183 19.52 7.05 5.79
CA PRO A 183 18.37 6.18 6.00
C PRO A 183 17.47 6.18 4.75
N ASP A 184 16.86 5.04 4.47
CA ASP A 184 15.90 4.84 3.38
C ASP A 184 14.51 5.40 3.70
N HIS A 185 14.23 5.71 4.97
CA HIS A 185 13.00 6.34 5.41
C HIS A 185 13.21 7.19 6.67
N TYR A 186 12.29 8.14 6.90
CA TYR A 186 12.15 8.85 8.16
C TYR A 186 10.78 8.54 8.73
N SER A 187 10.73 8.05 9.98
CA SER A 187 9.47 7.78 10.66
C SER A 187 9.48 8.40 12.05
N SER A 188 8.33 8.93 12.45
CA SER A 188 8.09 9.39 13.83
C SER A 188 7.75 8.24 14.78
N HIS A 189 7.34 7.09 14.23
CA HIS A 189 6.89 5.92 14.97
C HIS A 189 7.57 4.65 14.45
N GLU A 190 7.69 3.64 15.29
CA GLU A 190 8.03 2.29 14.87
C GLU A 190 6.75 1.50 14.58
N PHE A 191 6.88 0.44 13.78
CA PHE A 191 5.74 -0.35 13.35
C PHE A 191 5.88 -1.80 13.79
N VAL A 192 4.76 -2.41 14.19
CA VAL A 192 4.68 -3.83 14.54
C VAL A 192 3.67 -4.49 13.61
N ALA A 193 4.05 -5.59 12.97
CA ALA A 193 3.17 -6.31 12.05
C ALA A 193 1.93 -6.89 12.76
N LEU A 194 0.76 -6.64 12.19
CA LEU A 194 -0.53 -7.21 12.56
C LEU A 194 -1.15 -7.89 11.34
N TYR A 195 -0.99 -9.22 11.24
CA TYR A 195 -1.67 -10.02 10.22
C TYR A 195 -3.12 -10.22 10.63
N TRP A 196 -4.02 -9.31 10.28
CA TRP A 196 -5.35 -9.25 10.88
C TRP A 196 -6.28 -10.38 10.45
N ARG A 197 -6.15 -10.84 9.20
CA ARG A 197 -7.02 -11.89 8.64
C ARG A 197 -6.97 -13.19 9.42
N THR A 198 -5.80 -13.57 9.95
CA THR A 198 -5.68 -14.82 10.72
C THR A 198 -6.57 -14.81 11.97
N TYR A 199 -6.75 -13.66 12.60
CA TYR A 199 -7.64 -13.52 13.76
C TYR A 199 -9.11 -13.51 13.36
N VAL A 200 -9.47 -12.85 12.26
CA VAL A 200 -10.86 -12.78 11.79
C VAL A 200 -11.33 -14.13 11.26
N VAL A 201 -10.51 -14.81 10.47
CA VAL A 201 -10.78 -16.18 9.98
C VAL A 201 -10.94 -17.13 11.16
N TYR A 202 -10.10 -17.02 12.19
CA TYR A 202 -10.24 -17.82 13.40
C TYR A 202 -11.59 -17.61 14.08
N VAL A 203 -12.02 -16.35 14.26
CA VAL A 203 -13.31 -16.00 14.86
C VAL A 203 -14.47 -16.53 14.02
N LEU A 204 -14.42 -16.38 12.69
CA LEU A 204 -15.45 -16.87 11.78
C LEU A 204 -15.55 -18.41 11.80
N ASN A 205 -14.42 -19.11 11.71
CA ASN A 205 -14.39 -20.57 11.76
C ASN A 205 -14.96 -21.12 13.08
N GLN A 206 -14.67 -20.47 14.22
CA GLN A 206 -15.27 -20.89 15.50
C GLN A 206 -16.80 -20.75 15.49
N TRP A 207 -17.34 -19.75 14.81
CA TRP A 207 -18.79 -19.58 14.66
C TRP A 207 -19.40 -20.57 13.68
N GLU A 208 -18.75 -20.84 12.56
CA GLU A 208 -19.20 -21.86 11.59
C GLU A 208 -19.24 -23.23 12.26
N MET A 209 -18.19 -23.62 12.97
CA MET A 209 -18.15 -24.88 13.72
C MET A 209 -19.23 -24.96 14.82
N ALA A 210 -19.52 -23.84 15.49
CA ALA A 210 -20.57 -23.79 16.50
C ALA A 210 -21.98 -23.91 15.88
N ALA A 211 -22.19 -23.32 14.69
CA ALA A 211 -23.43 -23.42 13.93
C ALA A 211 -23.65 -24.83 13.38
N GLU A 212 -22.62 -25.43 12.78
CA GLU A 212 -22.64 -26.83 12.32
C GLU A 212 -22.92 -27.80 13.48
N ALA A 213 -22.34 -27.54 14.67
CA ALA A 213 -22.61 -28.34 15.86
C ALA A 213 -24.04 -28.16 16.41
N SER A 214 -24.66 -26.98 16.25
CA SER A 214 -26.07 -26.79 16.61
C SER A 214 -27.03 -27.46 15.63
N ASP A 215 -26.71 -27.44 14.33
CA ASP A 215 -27.52 -28.08 13.29
C ASP A 215 -27.38 -29.61 13.34
N ALA A 216 -26.18 -30.14 13.59
CA ALA A 216 -25.95 -31.57 13.79
C ALA A 216 -26.68 -32.15 15.02
N ASN A 217 -26.99 -31.31 16.02
CA ASN A 217 -27.81 -31.71 17.16
C ASN A 217 -29.33 -31.62 16.88
N ALA A 218 -29.74 -30.94 15.81
CA ALA A 218 -31.12 -30.89 15.34
C ALA A 218 -31.45 -32.04 14.37
N ASP A 219 -30.45 -32.56 13.64
CA ASP A 219 -30.58 -33.62 12.62
C ASP A 219 -30.46 -35.06 13.16
N MET A 220 -30.59 -35.27 14.47
CA MET A 220 -30.61 -36.63 15.04
C MET A 220 -31.96 -37.38 14.83
N ASP A 221 -32.86 -36.83 14.03
CA ASP A 221 -34.08 -37.47 13.51
C ASP A 221 -34.28 -37.14 12.02
N VAL A 222 -33.45 -37.64 11.09
CA VAL A 222 -33.88 -38.12 9.74
C VAL A 222 -32.79 -39.01 9.14
N ASP A 223 -33.25 -40.10 8.54
CA ASP A 223 -32.53 -41.21 7.94
C ASP A 223 -31.54 -40.86 6.82
N MET A 224 -30.59 -41.79 6.71
CA MET A 224 -29.51 -41.95 5.74
C MET A 224 -29.94 -41.87 4.25
N ASP A 225 -29.28 -41.02 3.46
CA ASP A 225 -28.78 -41.45 2.13
C ASP A 225 -27.59 -40.62 1.64
N THR A 226 -26.57 -41.34 1.19
CA THR A 226 -25.30 -40.89 0.63
C THR A 226 -25.45 -40.54 -0.85
N THR A 227 -25.06 -39.32 -1.27
CA THR A 227 -24.62 -39.10 -2.66
C THR A 227 -23.42 -38.15 -2.73
N ARG A 228 -22.29 -38.74 -3.14
CA ARG A 228 -21.05 -38.09 -3.56
C ARG A 228 -21.26 -37.53 -4.96
N ALA A 229 -21.28 -36.20 -5.10
CA ALA A 229 -21.25 -35.53 -6.39
C ALA A 229 -19.84 -35.01 -6.66
N GLU A 230 -19.17 -35.63 -7.62
CA GLU A 230 -17.93 -35.15 -8.24
C GLU A 230 -18.28 -34.02 -9.22
N ALA A 231 -17.68 -32.85 -9.04
CA ALA A 231 -17.79 -31.75 -10.00
C ALA A 231 -16.46 -31.63 -10.77
N SER A 232 -16.47 -32.13 -12.00
CA SER A 232 -15.46 -31.89 -13.03
C SER A 232 -15.57 -30.44 -13.52
N PHE A 233 -14.43 -29.75 -13.59
CA PHE A 233 -14.33 -28.39 -14.14
C PHE A 233 -13.64 -28.46 -15.52
N GLU A 234 -14.40 -28.15 -16.58
CA GLU A 234 -13.86 -27.92 -17.92
C GLU A 234 -13.49 -26.45 -18.07
N VAL A 235 -12.27 -26.20 -18.58
CA VAL A 235 -11.73 -24.86 -18.87
C VAL A 235 -12.06 -24.52 -20.33
N PRO A 236 -12.77 -23.43 -20.63
CA PRO A 236 -12.86 -22.91 -21.99
C PRO A 236 -11.60 -22.11 -22.34
N ASP A 237 -10.96 -22.49 -23.45
CA ASP A 237 -9.96 -21.68 -24.16
C ASP A 237 -10.68 -20.49 -24.83
N ASP A 238 -10.26 -19.26 -24.53
CA ASP A 238 -10.51 -18.12 -25.41
C ASP A 238 -9.30 -17.17 -25.39
N GLU A 239 -8.54 -17.21 -26.49
CA GLU A 239 -7.51 -16.25 -26.86
C GLU A 239 -8.18 -14.98 -27.41
N ALA A 240 -8.09 -13.87 -26.67
CA ALA A 240 -8.32 -12.54 -27.24
C ALA A 240 -7.45 -11.49 -26.54
N GLU A 241 -6.47 -10.98 -27.29
CA GLU A 241 -5.62 -9.85 -26.92
C GLU A 241 -6.45 -8.56 -26.78
N HIS A 242 -6.49 -7.95 -25.59
CA HIS A 242 -6.89 -6.54 -25.44
C HIS A 242 -6.13 -5.81 -24.32
N GLU A 243 -5.80 -4.55 -24.65
CA GLU A 243 -4.86 -3.63 -24.01
C GLU A 243 -5.33 -3.11 -22.62
N ASP A 244 -4.37 -3.09 -21.69
CA ASP A 244 -4.31 -2.40 -20.38
C ASP A 244 -5.50 -1.49 -20.00
N GLY A 245 -6.47 -2.06 -19.30
CA GLY A 245 -7.43 -1.38 -18.45
C GLY A 245 -7.54 -2.14 -17.13
N ASP A 246 -7.04 -1.54 -16.05
CA ASP A 246 -7.11 -2.05 -14.68
C ASP A 246 -8.60 -2.11 -14.27
N GLY A 247 -9.21 -3.28 -14.43
CA GLY A 247 -10.58 -3.58 -14.07
C GLY A 247 -10.59 -4.67 -13.01
N ASP A 248 -11.44 -4.51 -12.01
CA ASP A 248 -11.63 -5.34 -10.82
C ASP A 248 -11.33 -6.83 -11.06
N GLU A 249 -10.31 -7.34 -10.35
CA GLU A 249 -10.14 -8.78 -10.19
C GLU A 249 -11.36 -9.34 -9.42
N PRO A 250 -12.05 -10.38 -9.93
CA PRO A 250 -13.04 -11.09 -9.15
C PRO A 250 -12.36 -11.74 -7.94
N ASP A 251 -12.92 -11.49 -6.76
CA ASP A 251 -12.50 -12.04 -5.46
C ASP A 251 -12.65 -13.57 -5.46
N HIS A 252 -11.61 -14.25 -5.94
CA HIS A 252 -11.52 -15.68 -5.84
C HIS A 252 -10.81 -16.00 -4.52
N THR A 253 -11.56 -16.08 -3.42
CA THR A 253 -11.03 -16.47 -2.10
C THR A 253 -10.52 -17.91 -2.13
N PRO A 254 -9.21 -18.18 -2.15
CA PRO A 254 -8.73 -19.53 -1.87
C PRO A 254 -8.83 -19.72 -0.36
N LYS A 255 -9.29 -20.88 0.11
CA LYS A 255 -9.15 -21.27 1.52
C LYS A 255 -7.65 -21.38 1.84
N GLU A 256 -7.02 -20.28 2.24
CA GLU A 256 -5.64 -20.26 2.71
C GLU A 256 -5.57 -21.01 4.04
N ALA A 257 -4.88 -22.15 4.02
CA ALA A 257 -4.60 -22.93 5.22
C ALA A 257 -3.74 -22.12 6.21
N ASP A 258 -4.02 -22.30 7.50
CA ASP A 258 -3.33 -21.64 8.63
C ASP A 258 -1.81 -21.56 8.43
N SER A 259 -1.29 -20.33 8.33
CA SER A 259 0.16 -20.10 8.25
C SER A 259 0.80 -20.27 9.63
N ILE A 260 1.18 -21.50 9.96
CA ILE A 260 1.96 -21.80 11.16
C ILE A 260 3.40 -21.34 10.93
N VAL A 261 3.84 -20.27 11.61
CA VAL A 261 5.25 -19.89 11.60
C VAL A 261 6.02 -20.86 12.49
N VAL A 262 6.76 -21.78 11.88
CA VAL A 262 7.63 -22.70 12.61
C VAL A 262 8.92 -21.97 12.98
N SER A 263 9.11 -21.69 14.28
CA SER A 263 10.36 -21.07 14.76
C SER A 263 11.16 -22.05 15.60
N ARG A 264 12.45 -22.22 15.27
CA ARG A 264 13.38 -23.06 16.04
C ARG A 264 14.05 -22.22 17.10
N THR A 265 13.63 -22.38 18.35
CA THR A 265 14.27 -21.72 19.50
C THR A 265 14.79 -22.80 20.46
N TYR A 266 16.10 -22.80 20.75
CA TYR A 266 16.77 -23.76 21.66
C TYR A 266 16.52 -25.25 21.35
N GLY A 267 16.54 -25.63 20.07
CA GLY A 267 16.45 -27.05 19.67
C GLY A 267 15.05 -27.67 19.71
N ARG A 268 14.01 -26.91 20.12
CA ARG A 268 12.60 -27.31 19.99
C ARG A 268 11.94 -26.58 18.82
N ILE A 269 11.14 -27.32 18.06
CA ILE A 269 10.26 -26.80 17.01
C ILE A 269 9.00 -26.31 17.72
N LEU A 270 8.73 -25.01 17.69
CA LEU A 270 7.50 -24.43 18.24
C LEU A 270 6.63 -23.96 17.08
N SER A 271 5.40 -24.49 16.99
CA SER A 271 4.33 -23.91 16.18
C SER A 271 3.94 -22.57 16.80
N LYS A 272 4.14 -21.47 16.06
CA LYS A 272 3.80 -20.12 16.51
C LYS A 272 2.49 -19.70 15.87
N SER A 273 1.41 -19.75 16.63
CA SER A 273 0.15 -19.09 16.30
C SER A 273 0.10 -17.75 17.05
N SER A 274 0.09 -16.64 16.31
CA SER A 274 -0.07 -15.32 16.93
C SER A 274 -1.47 -15.14 17.54
N VAL A 275 -2.44 -15.91 17.04
CA VAL A 275 -3.80 -15.99 17.56
C VAL A 275 -3.80 -16.59 18.96
N ASP A 276 -3.09 -17.72 19.15
CA ASP A 276 -2.93 -18.39 20.45
C ASP A 276 -2.29 -17.47 21.49
N ASP A 277 -1.27 -16.70 21.07
CA ASP A 277 -0.58 -15.74 21.93
C ASP A 277 -1.54 -14.67 22.48
N TYR A 278 -2.53 -14.23 21.70
CA TYR A 278 -3.54 -13.26 22.11
C TYR A 278 -4.68 -13.90 22.91
N MET A 279 -5.21 -15.04 22.46
CA MET A 279 -6.31 -15.74 23.14
C MET A 279 -5.91 -16.23 24.54
N MET A 280 -4.70 -16.77 24.67
CA MET A 280 -4.13 -17.25 25.94
C MET A 280 -3.21 -16.20 26.60
N ARG A 281 -3.40 -14.91 26.28
CA ARG A 281 -2.71 -13.78 26.94
C ARG A 281 -2.92 -13.83 28.47
N PRO A 282 -2.05 -13.21 29.27
CA PRO A 282 -2.22 -13.17 30.73
C PRO A 282 -3.64 -12.77 31.19
N GLU A 283 -4.08 -13.32 32.32
CA GLU A 283 -5.41 -13.04 32.89
C GLU A 283 -5.57 -11.56 33.26
N ASP A 284 -4.50 -10.89 33.69
CA ASP A 284 -4.50 -9.46 34.00
C ASP A 284 -4.79 -8.56 32.78
N LEU A 285 -4.67 -9.10 31.56
CA LEU A 285 -4.87 -8.38 30.30
C LEU A 285 -6.17 -8.79 29.61
N ASP A 286 -7.13 -9.35 30.34
CA ASP A 286 -8.41 -9.82 29.79
C ASP A 286 -9.19 -8.72 29.06
N ALA A 287 -9.19 -7.50 29.59
CA ALA A 287 -9.89 -6.36 29.00
C ALA A 287 -9.16 -5.70 27.80
N VAL A 288 -7.98 -6.19 27.41
CA VAL A 288 -7.18 -5.62 26.31
C VAL A 288 -7.62 -6.20 24.97
N CYS A 289 -7.98 -5.33 24.02
CA CYS A 289 -8.31 -5.73 22.65
C CYS A 289 -7.06 -6.08 21.84
N LEU A 290 -7.27 -6.74 20.69
CA LEU A 290 -6.19 -7.24 19.84
C LEU A 290 -5.26 -6.12 19.36
N TYR A 291 -5.82 -4.98 18.94
CA TYR A 291 -5.03 -3.85 18.46
C TYR A 291 -4.05 -3.35 19.55
N ASP A 292 -4.55 -3.12 20.75
CA ASP A 292 -3.74 -2.62 21.88
C ASP A 292 -2.77 -3.69 22.40
N TRP A 293 -3.14 -4.97 22.33
CA TRP A 293 -2.24 -6.09 22.62
C TRP A 293 -1.03 -6.09 21.70
N ILE A 294 -1.23 -5.98 20.38
CA ILE A 294 -0.14 -5.98 19.41
C ILE A 294 0.75 -4.74 19.57
N GLN A 295 0.16 -3.60 19.91
CA GLN A 295 0.89 -2.36 20.13
C GLN A 295 1.75 -2.38 21.40
N CYS A 296 1.19 -2.87 22.51
CA CYS A 296 1.75 -2.66 23.85
C CYS A 296 2.40 -3.90 24.46
N SER A 297 2.13 -5.10 23.93
CA SER A 297 2.75 -6.33 24.44
C SER A 297 4.19 -6.48 23.94
N VAL A 298 5.08 -6.86 24.86
CA VAL A 298 6.46 -7.21 24.57
C VAL A 298 6.75 -8.56 25.20
N ARG A 299 7.15 -9.52 24.37
CA ARG A 299 7.57 -10.84 24.83
C ARG A 299 9.01 -10.80 25.31
N LYS A 300 9.26 -11.38 26.48
CA LYS A 300 10.61 -11.54 27.07
C LYS A 300 10.88 -13.01 27.37
N LEU A 301 12.05 -13.49 26.99
CA LEU A 301 12.50 -14.84 27.32
C LEU A 301 12.85 -14.92 28.81
N VAL A 302 12.51 -16.03 29.47
CA VAL A 302 12.80 -16.25 30.89
C VAL A 302 14.30 -16.40 31.15
N VAL A 303 15.05 -16.96 30.19
CA VAL A 303 16.51 -17.13 30.29
C VAL A 303 17.18 -15.75 30.28
N GLY A 304 17.63 -15.29 31.45
CA GLY A 304 18.28 -13.98 31.64
C GLY A 304 17.56 -13.05 32.63
N ILE A 305 16.36 -13.39 33.10
CA ILE A 305 15.65 -12.61 34.12
C ILE A 305 16.21 -12.94 35.50
N LYS A 306 17.14 -12.12 36.00
CA LYS A 306 17.79 -12.32 37.32
C LYS A 306 16.83 -12.15 38.51
N LYS A 307 15.73 -11.40 38.34
CA LYS A 307 14.63 -11.25 39.30
C LYS A 307 13.31 -11.06 38.55
N PRO A 308 12.25 -11.81 38.87
CA PRO A 308 10.93 -11.58 38.27
C PRO A 308 10.41 -10.21 38.73
N SER A 309 10.27 -9.27 37.79
CA SER A 309 9.54 -8.04 38.03
C SER A 309 8.04 -8.36 38.10
N PRO A 310 7.25 -7.75 39.01
CA PRO A 310 5.79 -7.89 39.03
C PRO A 310 5.13 -7.43 37.73
N SER A 311 5.83 -6.66 36.89
CA SER A 311 5.36 -6.24 35.57
C SER A 311 5.45 -7.33 34.49
N LEU A 312 6.07 -8.49 34.79
CA LEU A 312 6.21 -9.61 33.86
C LEU A 312 5.14 -10.66 34.13
N LEU A 313 4.15 -10.69 33.24
CA LEU A 313 2.97 -11.53 33.34
C LEU A 313 3.18 -12.90 32.69
N LEU A 314 2.46 -13.91 33.18
CA LEU A 314 2.47 -15.26 32.62
C LEU A 314 1.30 -15.45 31.66
N TYR A 315 1.55 -16.11 30.53
CA TYR A 315 0.49 -16.66 29.68
C TYR A 315 -0.39 -17.64 30.46
N MET A 316 -1.64 -17.85 30.03
CA MET A 316 -2.57 -18.80 30.65
C MET A 316 -2.05 -20.24 30.66
N LYS A 317 -2.63 -21.07 31.54
CA LYS A 317 -2.27 -22.49 31.64
C LYS A 317 -2.57 -23.18 30.30
N GLY A 318 -1.64 -23.99 29.81
CA GLY A 318 -1.75 -24.65 28.49
C GLY A 318 -1.06 -23.93 27.34
N HIS A 319 -0.68 -22.65 27.49
CA HIS A 319 0.01 -21.93 26.43
C HIS A 319 1.42 -22.48 26.16
N PRO A 320 1.81 -22.74 24.89
CA PRO A 320 3.12 -23.32 24.54
C PRO A 320 4.33 -22.53 25.07
N LEU A 321 4.18 -21.22 25.25
CA LEU A 321 5.25 -20.32 25.71
C LEU A 321 5.17 -19.95 27.19
N ARG A 322 4.23 -20.51 27.95
CA ARG A 322 4.06 -20.18 29.38
C ARG A 322 5.34 -20.42 30.19
N GLU A 323 6.07 -21.49 29.89
CA GLU A 323 7.29 -21.84 30.63
C GLU A 323 8.50 -21.01 30.18
N THR A 324 8.58 -20.69 28.90
CA THR A 324 9.78 -20.09 28.27
C THR A 324 9.75 -18.58 28.18
N HIS A 325 8.55 -17.97 28.14
CA HIS A 325 8.38 -16.53 27.93
C HIS A 325 7.48 -15.88 28.98
N ARG A 326 7.65 -14.57 29.13
CA ARG A 326 6.79 -13.67 29.90
C ARG A 326 6.35 -12.50 29.02
N VAL A 327 5.27 -11.87 29.41
CA VAL A 327 4.71 -10.72 28.70
C VAL A 327 4.88 -9.48 29.57
N LEU A 328 5.49 -8.44 29.01
CA LEU A 328 5.44 -7.10 29.56
C LEU A 328 4.39 -6.31 28.77
N TYR A 329 3.43 -5.71 29.46
CA TYR A 329 2.46 -4.80 28.85
C TYR A 329 2.86 -3.36 29.17
N ASP A 330 3.31 -2.64 28.15
CA ASP A 330 3.80 -1.27 28.28
C ASP A 330 2.91 -0.29 27.50
N VAL A 331 2.05 0.42 28.23
CA VAL A 331 1.15 1.44 27.69
C VAL A 331 1.92 2.62 27.10
N GLY A 332 3.17 2.87 27.52
CA GLY A 332 4.03 3.90 26.96
C GLY A 332 4.32 3.71 25.47
N ARG A 333 4.24 2.46 24.98
CA ARG A 333 4.38 2.10 23.55
C ARG A 333 3.31 2.74 22.67
N MET A 334 2.13 3.06 23.21
CA MET A 334 1.06 3.71 22.46
C MET A 334 1.45 5.07 21.85
N LYS A 335 2.55 5.69 22.33
CA LYS A 335 3.04 6.99 21.86
C LYS A 335 3.99 6.91 20.67
N HIS A 336 4.60 5.76 20.42
CA HIS A 336 5.68 5.62 19.44
C HIS A 336 5.62 4.33 18.62
N ILE A 337 4.72 3.40 18.95
CA ILE A 337 4.49 2.15 18.20
C ILE A 337 3.13 2.22 17.53
N VAL A 338 3.05 1.84 16.25
CA VAL A 338 1.78 1.71 15.50
C VAL A 338 1.68 0.31 14.90
N PRO A 339 0.61 -0.46 15.19
CA PRO A 339 0.34 -1.69 14.47
C PRO A 339 0.19 -1.45 12.96
N ASN A 340 1.01 -2.11 12.16
CA ASN A 340 0.92 -2.15 10.71
C ASN A 340 0.02 -3.30 10.29
N ILE A 341 -1.17 -3.00 9.80
CA ILE A 341 -2.19 -3.97 9.42
C ILE A 341 -1.82 -4.61 8.07
N LEU A 342 -1.60 -5.91 8.08
CA LEU A 342 -1.16 -6.73 6.95
C LEU A 342 -2.18 -7.84 6.67
N GLY A 343 -2.26 -8.28 5.41
CA GLY A 343 -3.20 -9.31 4.96
C GLY A 343 -4.42 -8.71 4.26
N ALA A 344 -4.21 -8.14 3.07
CA ALA A 344 -5.21 -7.45 2.25
C ALA A 344 -5.96 -6.28 2.93
N TYR A 345 -6.81 -5.61 2.17
CA TYR A 345 -7.53 -4.41 2.61
C TYR A 345 -8.53 -4.74 3.71
N ILE A 346 -8.61 -3.87 4.71
CA ILE A 346 -9.67 -3.89 5.71
C ILE A 346 -11.00 -3.64 5.00
N PRO A 347 -12.07 -4.39 5.33
CA PRO A 347 -13.39 -4.19 4.73
C PRO A 347 -13.89 -2.76 4.93
N ARG A 348 -14.67 -2.28 3.97
CA ARG A 348 -15.28 -0.95 3.99
C ARG A 348 -16.49 -0.92 4.92
N ALA A 349 -16.70 0.21 5.59
CA ALA A 349 -17.88 0.39 6.43
C ALA A 349 -19.18 0.46 5.61
N ASP A 350 -19.06 0.99 4.40
CA ASP A 350 -20.07 1.17 3.34
C ASP A 350 -19.96 0.12 2.23
N GLY A 351 -19.15 -0.93 2.42
CA GLY A 351 -18.99 -2.01 1.46
C GLY A 351 -20.15 -3.00 1.46
N ASP A 352 -20.09 -3.96 0.53
CA ASP A 352 -21.15 -4.94 0.28
C ASP A 352 -21.41 -5.87 1.48
N ASP A 353 -20.36 -6.23 2.22
CA ASP A 353 -20.47 -7.10 3.40
C ASP A 353 -20.30 -6.34 4.72
N ARG A 354 -21.42 -5.78 5.19
CA ARG A 354 -21.51 -5.11 6.49
C ARG A 354 -21.20 -6.06 7.66
N ASN A 355 -21.57 -7.34 7.56
CA ASN A 355 -21.35 -8.29 8.64
C ASN A 355 -19.85 -8.60 8.79
N TYR A 356 -19.14 -8.79 7.68
CA TYR A 356 -17.70 -8.98 7.69
C TYR A 356 -16.95 -7.74 8.20
N TYR A 357 -17.40 -6.53 7.86
CA TYR A 357 -16.89 -5.30 8.46
C TYR A 357 -17.05 -5.29 9.98
N CYS A 358 -18.27 -5.53 10.46
CA CYS A 358 -18.59 -5.53 11.90
C CYS A 358 -17.78 -6.58 12.66
N CYS A 359 -17.71 -7.80 12.14
CA CYS A 359 -16.88 -8.88 12.69
C CYS A 359 -15.40 -8.47 12.77
N THR A 360 -14.87 -7.87 11.70
CA THR A 360 -13.46 -7.42 11.65
C THR A 360 -13.19 -6.34 12.69
N MET A 361 -14.04 -5.32 12.81
CA MET A 361 -13.85 -4.25 13.78
C MET A 361 -13.96 -4.75 15.22
N LEU A 362 -14.91 -5.64 15.51
CA LEU A 362 -15.03 -6.28 16.82
C LEU A 362 -13.81 -7.12 17.14
N THR A 363 -13.32 -7.92 16.19
CA THR A 363 -12.12 -8.76 16.37
C THR A 363 -10.88 -7.91 16.71
N LEU A 364 -10.74 -6.73 16.10
CA LEU A 364 -9.60 -5.86 16.30
C LEU A 364 -9.69 -5.03 17.60
N PHE A 365 -10.89 -4.53 17.94
CA PHE A 365 -11.06 -3.46 18.94
C PHE A 365 -11.91 -3.84 20.14
N ALA A 366 -12.54 -5.02 20.16
CA ALA A 366 -13.12 -5.59 21.37
C ALA A 366 -12.16 -6.62 22.01
N PRO A 367 -12.11 -6.74 23.34
CA PRO A 367 -11.41 -7.81 24.00
C PRO A 367 -12.16 -9.14 23.81
N TRP A 368 -11.42 -10.20 23.51
CA TRP A 368 -11.98 -11.54 23.37
C TRP A 368 -10.91 -12.61 23.61
N ARG A 369 -11.35 -13.80 24.04
CA ARG A 369 -10.57 -15.03 24.06
C ARG A 369 -11.23 -16.12 23.24
N ALA A 370 -12.55 -16.06 23.06
CA ALA A 370 -13.33 -16.92 22.19
C ALA A 370 -14.26 -16.08 21.32
N ALA A 371 -14.70 -16.63 20.19
CA ALA A 371 -15.60 -15.94 19.28
C ALA A 371 -16.97 -15.60 19.90
N THR A 372 -17.39 -16.36 20.92
CA THR A 372 -18.59 -16.11 21.74
C THR A 372 -18.51 -14.87 22.63
N ASP A 373 -17.31 -14.32 22.86
CA ASP A 373 -17.15 -13.08 23.62
C ASP A 373 -17.56 -11.85 22.80
N LEU A 374 -17.49 -11.96 21.47
CA LEU A 374 -17.76 -10.87 20.55
C LEU A 374 -19.24 -10.76 20.18
N ARG A 375 -19.92 -11.90 20.07
CA ARG A 375 -21.29 -12.01 19.55
C ARG A 375 -22.03 -13.12 20.31
N SER A 376 -23.33 -13.00 20.49
CA SER A 376 -24.18 -14.10 20.97
C SER A 376 -24.82 -14.86 19.80
N SER A 377 -25.22 -16.12 20.01
CA SER A 377 -25.85 -16.93 18.94
C SER A 377 -27.20 -16.37 18.47
N ALA A 378 -27.83 -15.50 19.26
CA ALA A 378 -29.15 -14.93 18.99
C ALA A 378 -29.10 -13.57 18.26
N GLU A 379 -27.92 -12.96 18.10
CA GLU A 379 -27.76 -11.67 17.41
C GLU A 379 -26.90 -11.85 16.16
N ASP A 380 -26.91 -10.90 15.22
CA ASP A 380 -25.99 -10.85 14.08
C ASP A 380 -24.76 -9.98 14.39
N TRP A 381 -23.77 -9.96 13.49
CA TRP A 381 -22.55 -9.18 13.70
C TRP A 381 -22.82 -7.67 13.74
N ALA A 382 -23.81 -7.19 12.98
CA ALA A 382 -24.23 -5.80 12.99
C ALA A 382 -24.79 -5.38 14.36
N SER A 383 -25.72 -6.16 14.93
CA SER A 383 -26.30 -5.88 16.25
C SER A 383 -25.24 -5.94 17.36
N ALA A 384 -24.32 -6.92 17.29
CA ALA A 384 -23.21 -7.02 18.23
C ALA A 384 -22.29 -5.79 18.16
N PHE A 385 -22.03 -5.29 16.96
CA PHE A 385 -21.22 -4.09 16.73
C PHE A 385 -21.91 -2.84 17.30
N ASP A 386 -23.20 -2.66 17.05
CA ASP A 386 -23.96 -1.51 17.54
C ASP A 386 -24.13 -1.53 19.07
N ARG A 387 -24.17 -2.73 19.67
CA ARG A 387 -24.20 -2.93 21.12
C ARG A 387 -22.87 -2.59 21.79
N TYR A 388 -21.75 -2.82 21.13
CA TYR A 388 -20.43 -2.62 21.71
C TYR A 388 -20.01 -1.14 21.72
N SER A 389 -19.58 -0.64 22.88
CA SER A 389 -19.13 0.74 23.02
C SER A 389 -17.61 0.84 22.87
N PHE A 390 -17.16 1.31 21.71
CA PHE A 390 -15.74 1.52 21.44
C PHE A 390 -15.19 2.74 22.19
N ALA A 391 -13.94 2.65 22.65
CA ALA A 391 -13.26 3.80 23.22
C ALA A 391 -13.08 4.92 22.16
N PRO A 392 -13.08 6.21 22.54
CA PRO A 392 -12.91 7.32 21.60
C PRO A 392 -11.63 7.23 20.74
N ARG A 393 -10.56 6.67 21.32
CA ARG A 393 -9.31 6.40 20.61
C ARG A 393 -9.49 5.35 19.52
N HIS A 394 -10.17 4.24 19.81
CA HIS A 394 -10.42 3.18 18.83
C HIS A 394 -11.32 3.67 17.70
N LEU A 395 -12.37 4.45 18.01
CA LEU A 395 -13.22 5.08 16.98
C LEU A 395 -12.40 5.95 16.02
N LYS A 396 -11.46 6.75 16.55
CA LYS A 396 -10.58 7.56 15.72
C LYS A 396 -9.66 6.72 14.83
N ILE A 397 -9.17 5.59 15.34
CA ILE A 397 -8.35 4.66 14.55
C ILE A 397 -9.21 4.02 13.45
N ILE A 398 -10.40 3.53 13.79
CA ILE A 398 -11.35 2.93 12.83
C ILE A 398 -11.67 3.92 11.70
N GLN A 399 -11.95 5.19 12.02
CA GLN A 399 -12.13 6.24 11.01
C GLN A 399 -10.89 6.42 10.14
N ASN A 400 -9.71 6.47 10.74
CA ASN A 400 -8.46 6.63 9.99
C ASN A 400 -8.15 5.44 9.06
N LEU A 401 -8.60 4.22 9.39
CA LEU A 401 -8.45 3.06 8.51
C LEU A 401 -9.19 3.25 7.17
N MET A 402 -10.26 4.04 7.16
CA MET A 402 -11.04 4.33 5.95
C MET A 402 -10.35 5.35 5.02
N ILE A 403 -9.43 6.17 5.53
CA ILE A 403 -8.71 7.19 4.73
C ILE A 403 -8.07 6.58 3.49
N ARG A 404 -7.56 5.35 3.59
CA ARG A 404 -6.95 4.68 2.43
C ARG A 404 -7.96 4.44 1.31
N HIS A 405 -9.15 3.96 1.63
CA HIS A 405 -10.24 3.79 0.66
C HIS A 405 -10.64 5.14 0.06
N GLU A 406 -10.82 6.15 0.90
CA GLU A 406 -11.15 7.51 0.45
C GLU A 406 -10.08 8.08 -0.50
N CYS A 407 -8.80 7.76 -0.30
CA CYS A 407 -7.70 8.13 -1.18
C CYS A 407 -7.78 7.48 -2.56
N TYR A 408 -8.11 6.19 -2.61
CA TYR A 408 -8.27 5.47 -3.88
C TYR A 408 -9.51 5.93 -4.63
N ASP A 409 -10.64 6.10 -3.95
CA ASP A 409 -11.87 6.61 -4.55
C ASP A 409 -11.64 8.03 -5.11
N SER A 410 -10.99 8.90 -4.33
CA SER A 410 -10.64 10.25 -4.78
C SER A 410 -9.72 10.25 -6.02
N ARG A 411 -8.79 9.28 -6.09
CA ARG A 411 -7.87 9.12 -7.22
C ARG A 411 -8.66 8.72 -8.47
N ASP A 412 -9.55 7.74 -8.35
CA ASP A 412 -10.29 7.17 -9.46
C ASP A 412 -11.35 8.15 -9.98
N ASP A 413 -12.04 8.86 -9.07
CA ASP A 413 -12.93 9.98 -9.40
C ASP A 413 -12.19 11.08 -10.16
N TYR A 414 -11.00 11.45 -9.71
CA TYR A 414 -10.18 12.46 -10.38
C TYR A 414 -9.76 12.01 -11.79
N HIS A 415 -9.39 10.72 -11.96
CA HIS A 415 -9.11 10.15 -13.28
C HIS A 415 -10.35 10.15 -14.19
N ALA A 416 -11.53 9.82 -13.66
CA ALA A 416 -12.79 9.84 -14.41
C ALA A 416 -13.18 11.25 -14.86
N GLN A 417 -13.07 12.24 -13.96
CA GLN A 417 -13.32 13.65 -14.27
C GLN A 417 -12.41 14.17 -15.40
N LEU A 418 -11.13 13.79 -15.36
CA LEU A 418 -10.16 14.17 -16.40
C LEU A 418 -10.48 13.54 -17.76
N LYS A 419 -10.92 12.26 -17.78
CA LYS A 419 -11.35 11.59 -19.01
C LYS A 419 -12.56 12.31 -19.63
N ASN A 420 -13.51 12.72 -18.80
CA ASN A 420 -14.71 13.45 -19.25
C ASN A 420 -14.38 14.87 -19.76
N GLN A 421 -13.42 15.58 -19.14
CA GLN A 421 -12.97 16.88 -19.62
C GLN A 421 -12.21 16.80 -20.96
N ALA A 422 -11.45 15.72 -21.19
CA ALA A 422 -10.77 15.49 -22.47
C ALA A 422 -11.75 15.27 -23.64
N ILE A 423 -12.94 14.73 -23.37
CA ILE A 423 -14.01 14.51 -24.38
C ILE A 423 -14.72 15.82 -24.74
N LEU A 424 -14.71 16.83 -23.87
CA LEU A 424 -15.42 18.11 -24.03
C LEU A 424 -14.52 19.30 -24.45
N GLY A 425 -13.23 19.06 -24.74
CA GLY A 425 -12.28 20.12 -25.09
C GLY A 425 -12.56 20.79 -26.44
N PRO A 426 -12.34 22.12 -26.60
CA PRO A 426 -12.72 22.86 -27.79
C PRO A 426 -11.78 22.55 -28.97
N THR A 427 -12.38 22.19 -30.11
CA THR A 427 -11.78 22.18 -31.45
C THR A 427 -11.49 23.60 -31.92
N THR A 428 -10.54 24.30 -31.31
CA THR A 428 -10.09 25.61 -31.83
C THR A 428 -8.61 25.56 -32.20
N LYS A 429 -8.40 25.46 -33.51
CA LYS A 429 -7.12 25.65 -34.20
C LYS A 429 -6.76 27.13 -34.17
N GLU A 430 -6.04 27.61 -33.17
CA GLU A 430 -5.29 28.86 -33.29
C GLU A 430 -3.85 28.67 -32.79
N THR A 431 -2.98 28.31 -33.73
CA THR A 431 -1.53 28.36 -33.56
C THR A 431 -1.06 29.81 -33.67
N ASN A 432 -1.15 30.58 -32.58
CA ASN A 432 -0.41 31.82 -32.44
C ASN A 432 0.82 31.58 -31.56
N PHE A 433 1.97 31.39 -32.20
CA PHE A 433 3.27 31.44 -31.53
C PHE A 433 3.58 32.89 -31.14
N PRO A 434 3.82 33.20 -29.86
CA PRO A 434 4.14 34.57 -29.47
C PRO A 434 5.56 34.96 -29.94
N THR A 435 5.65 36.00 -30.77
CA THR A 435 6.89 36.59 -31.26
C THR A 435 7.45 37.64 -30.29
N ARG A 436 8.64 37.32 -29.77
CA ARG A 436 9.83 38.12 -29.38
C ARG A 436 9.76 39.61 -28.94
N THR A 437 8.63 40.26 -28.66
CA THR A 437 8.65 41.70 -28.32
C THR A 437 7.99 42.02 -26.98
N THR A 438 8.79 42.66 -26.11
CA THR A 438 8.46 43.27 -24.81
C THR A 438 8.09 42.32 -23.65
N TYR A 439 9.10 41.84 -22.94
CA TYR A 439 8.93 41.20 -21.62
C TYR A 439 9.85 41.85 -20.58
N SER A 440 9.43 43.02 -20.09
CA SER A 440 10.01 43.67 -18.91
C SER A 440 9.12 43.53 -17.66
N ILE A 441 8.25 42.51 -17.62
CA ILE A 441 7.31 42.31 -16.50
C ILE A 441 7.14 40.80 -16.22
N TRP A 442 8.17 40.14 -15.68
CA TRP A 442 8.01 38.79 -15.13
C TRP A 442 7.93 38.77 -13.59
N MET A 443 8.30 39.88 -12.92
CA MET A 443 8.26 39.98 -11.45
C MET A 443 6.87 40.20 -10.83
N SER A 444 5.86 40.68 -11.57
CA SER A 444 4.52 40.95 -11.00
C SER A 444 3.51 39.81 -11.19
N MET A 445 3.90 38.75 -11.91
CA MET A 445 2.99 37.66 -12.25
C MET A 445 3.11 36.42 -11.34
N LEU A 446 4.22 36.24 -10.62
CA LEU A 446 4.48 35.04 -9.81
C LEU A 446 4.60 35.29 -8.30
N THR A 447 4.77 36.53 -7.84
CA THR A 447 4.74 36.87 -6.41
C THR A 447 3.49 37.67 -6.08
N GLY A 448 2.44 36.98 -5.67
CA GLY A 448 1.35 37.56 -4.89
C GLY A 448 1.58 37.21 -3.43
N THR A 449 2.22 38.11 -2.68
CA THR A 449 1.67 38.44 -1.36
C THR A 449 0.31 39.07 -1.54
#